data_AF-A0A6J1PN84-F1
#
_entry.id   AF-A0A6J1PN84-F1
#
_cell.length_a   1.000
_cell.length_b   1.000
_cell.length_c   1.000
_cell.angle_alpha   90.00
_cell.angle_beta   90.00
_cell.angle_gamma   90.00
#
_symmetry.space_group_name_H-M   'P 1'
#
loop_
_entity.id
_entity.type
_entity.pdbx_description
1 polymer ?
#
loop_
_entity_poly.entity_id
_entity_poly.type
_entity_poly.pdbx_seq_one_letter_code
_entity_poly.pdbx_strand_id
1 'polypeptide(L)'
;MSFGDTLIEEDGFGFVPRPLGIISEKSREIVRRYTLTNKHKAIVRLISWGASIQSIKVPNRDGKLTDVVLGFDDMDGYLKNRYMGSIIGRVANCVSGGSMHLDNVIYPLSINDGAAKDCFNGGTVAFDNANWQSQIVNNRVVMSHLSRSHSQGYPGDVLTQIKYTWTDDNQLHINIRATSTSSTPVNITNYCLFNLAGHGTGSKELKKHVLTVNADSWIFMDVKNNLPTSIACPVDGTLYELRLPVQLNQRRLFDVPGGGYNHNLCVNSPSCWCYRFHARILHPASGRFLEVYSNHPGLQVYTGNMLPHQRVYLPDLEDHEWGGCENVHINSLKSSKEIAKGKKTEVYGKGGVSYRRHGGFALSPRNYSNTVNVGHFPSCMLYPGKIYMHDMTYKFGVLSED
;
A
#
# COMPACT_ATOMS: atom_id res chain seq x y z
N MET A 1 7.67 -17.40 -20.91
CA MET A 1 7.54 -15.94 -20.75
C MET A 1 8.82 -15.31 -21.26
N SER A 2 8.77 -14.50 -22.32
CA SER A 2 9.93 -13.74 -22.79
C SER A 2 10.00 -12.41 -22.03
N PHE A 3 11.15 -12.13 -21.43
CA PHE A 3 11.52 -10.82 -20.88
C PHE A 3 12.87 -10.36 -21.48
N GLY A 4 13.35 -11.03 -22.54
CA GLY A 4 14.63 -10.73 -23.20
C GLY A 4 14.66 -9.36 -23.88
N ASP A 5 13.49 -8.83 -24.25
CA ASP A 5 13.36 -7.62 -25.06
C ASP A 5 12.93 -6.38 -24.23
N THR A 6 12.80 -6.51 -22.91
CA THR A 6 12.48 -5.33 -22.07
C THR A 6 13.70 -4.42 -22.01
N LEU A 7 13.55 -3.18 -22.43
CA LEU A 7 14.60 -2.16 -22.29
C LEU A 7 14.54 -1.59 -20.87
N ILE A 8 15.68 -1.51 -20.18
CA ILE A 8 15.78 -0.89 -18.85
C ILE A 8 16.76 0.29 -18.93
N GLU A 9 16.24 1.48 -18.71
CA GLU A 9 17.02 2.73 -18.63
C GLU A 9 17.14 3.17 -17.17
N GLU A 10 18.33 3.61 -16.76
CA GLU A 10 18.59 4.15 -15.41
C GLU A 10 18.85 5.66 -15.50
N ASP A 11 18.21 6.42 -14.62
CA ASP A 11 18.42 7.86 -14.47
C ASP A 11 18.31 8.30 -12.98
N GLY A 12 18.55 9.58 -12.70
CA GLY A 12 18.40 10.16 -11.36
C GLY A 12 17.00 10.73 -11.12
N PHE A 13 16.31 10.27 -10.08
CA PHE A 13 15.02 10.79 -9.67
C PHE A 13 15.12 12.04 -8.77
N GLY A 14 16.16 12.09 -7.92
CA GLY A 14 16.36 13.17 -6.97
C GLY A 14 17.44 12.83 -5.94
N PHE A 15 17.47 13.60 -4.85
CA PHE A 15 18.46 13.43 -3.79
C PHE A 15 17.80 13.40 -2.41
N VAL A 16 18.39 12.60 -1.51
CA VAL A 16 18.03 12.57 -0.08
C VAL A 16 19.28 12.80 0.77
N PRO A 17 19.15 13.37 1.98
CA PRO A 17 20.27 13.46 2.90
C PRO A 17 20.79 12.06 3.24
N ARG A 18 22.12 11.89 3.34
CA ARG A 18 22.66 10.63 3.89
C ARG A 18 22.34 10.52 5.38
N PRO A 19 22.05 9.32 5.90
CA PRO A 19 21.99 9.08 7.34
C PRO A 19 23.33 9.49 7.99
N LEU A 20 23.26 10.23 9.10
CA LEU A 20 24.42 10.64 9.88
C LEU A 20 25.21 9.40 10.34
N GLY A 21 26.51 9.31 10.02
CA GLY A 21 27.39 8.23 10.47
C GLY A 21 28.29 7.58 9.40
N ILE A 22 28.08 7.86 8.11
CA ILE A 22 28.97 7.41 7.04
C ILE A 22 29.91 8.56 6.69
N ILE A 23 31.20 8.44 7.07
CA ILE A 23 32.26 9.38 6.69
C ILE A 23 32.44 9.31 5.17
N SER A 24 31.82 10.24 4.45
CA SER A 24 31.93 10.37 3.01
C SER A 24 31.75 11.84 2.63
N GLU A 25 32.57 12.33 1.71
CA GLU A 25 32.59 13.73 1.25
C GLU A 25 31.26 14.20 0.62
N LYS A 26 30.36 13.27 0.27
CA LYS A 26 29.05 13.57 -0.33
C LYS A 26 27.93 13.52 0.71
N SER A 27 27.40 14.68 1.08
CA SER A 27 26.32 14.87 2.08
C SER A 27 24.94 14.34 1.64
N ARG A 28 24.77 13.98 0.36
CA ARG A 28 23.51 13.52 -0.23
C ARG A 28 23.67 12.19 -0.97
N GLU A 29 22.61 11.40 -0.99
CA GLU A 29 22.49 10.17 -1.77
C GLU A 29 21.54 10.38 -2.93
N ILE A 30 21.88 9.83 -4.10
CA ILE A 30 21.00 9.84 -5.27
C ILE A 30 19.90 8.79 -5.10
N VAL A 31 18.66 9.19 -5.36
CA VAL A 31 17.55 8.27 -5.59
C VAL A 31 17.54 7.97 -7.08
N ARG A 32 17.71 6.70 -7.44
CA ARG A 32 17.73 6.24 -8.82
C ARG A 32 16.31 5.98 -9.31
N ARG A 33 16.07 6.20 -10.59
CA ARG A 33 14.87 5.77 -11.31
C ARG A 33 15.26 4.76 -12.37
N TYR A 34 14.43 3.74 -12.52
CA TYR A 34 14.55 2.74 -13.58
C TYR A 34 13.28 2.78 -14.42
N THR A 35 13.41 2.93 -15.73
CA THR A 35 12.31 2.88 -16.69
C THR A 35 12.40 1.57 -17.46
N LEU A 36 11.43 0.68 -17.24
CA LEU A 36 11.30 -0.61 -17.93
C LEU A 36 10.26 -0.45 -19.04
N THR A 37 10.65 -0.68 -20.29
CA THR A 37 9.76 -0.60 -21.46
C THR A 37 9.72 -1.95 -22.16
N ASN A 38 8.53 -2.55 -22.27
CA ASN A 38 8.38 -3.82 -23.00
C ASN A 38 8.18 -3.60 -24.50
N LYS A 39 8.12 -4.69 -25.28
CA LYS A 39 7.96 -4.61 -26.74
C LYS A 39 6.67 -3.90 -27.20
N HIS A 40 5.63 -3.91 -26.37
CA HIS A 40 4.36 -3.24 -26.63
C HIS A 40 4.34 -1.78 -26.15
N LYS A 41 5.51 -1.21 -25.84
CA LYS A 41 5.68 0.18 -25.38
C LYS A 41 4.98 0.49 -24.05
N ALA A 42 4.52 -0.53 -23.32
CA ALA A 42 4.03 -0.33 -21.97
C ALA A 42 5.20 -0.17 -21.00
N ILE A 43 5.03 0.74 -20.03
CA ILE A 43 6.16 1.28 -19.25
C ILE A 43 5.89 1.08 -17.76
N VAL A 44 6.89 0.59 -17.03
CA VAL A 44 6.95 0.63 -15.57
C VAL A 44 8.11 1.50 -15.15
N ARG A 45 7.89 2.44 -14.22
CA ARG A 45 8.95 3.21 -13.59
C ARG A 45 9.06 2.86 -12.12
N LEU A 46 10.28 2.57 -11.69
CA LEU A 46 10.64 2.25 -10.32
C LEU A 46 11.59 3.30 -9.78
N ILE A 47 11.53 3.59 -8.49
CA ILE A 47 12.52 4.44 -7.80
C ILE A 47 13.15 3.68 -6.64
N SER A 48 14.43 3.95 -6.35
CA SER A 48 15.15 3.26 -5.28
C SER A 48 14.64 3.64 -3.88
N TRP A 49 14.01 4.81 -3.74
CA TRP A 49 13.34 5.20 -2.50
C TRP A 49 12.13 4.30 -2.24
N GLY A 50 12.11 3.62 -1.10
CA GLY A 50 11.08 2.66 -0.72
C GLY A 50 10.95 1.45 -1.65
N ALA A 51 11.94 1.23 -2.53
CA ALA A 51 11.84 0.34 -3.67
C ALA A 51 10.52 0.50 -4.45
N SER A 52 10.11 1.76 -4.68
CA SER A 52 8.72 2.10 -5.03
C SER A 52 8.41 1.98 -6.52
N ILE A 53 7.18 1.57 -6.83
CA ILE A 53 6.57 1.72 -8.15
C ILE A 53 6.09 3.17 -8.28
N GLN A 54 6.72 3.93 -9.17
CA GLN A 54 6.43 5.35 -9.38
C GLN A 54 5.36 5.57 -10.46
N SER A 55 5.34 4.74 -11.51
CA SER A 55 4.41 4.88 -12.64
C SER A 55 4.23 3.53 -13.34
N ILE A 56 3.01 3.25 -13.81
CA ILE A 56 2.72 2.14 -14.72
C ILE A 56 1.84 2.67 -15.84
N LYS A 57 2.36 2.72 -17.07
CA LYS A 57 1.63 3.15 -18.27
C LYS A 57 1.24 1.94 -19.10
N VAL A 58 -0.06 1.70 -19.22
CA VAL A 58 -0.65 0.59 -19.97
C VAL A 58 -1.73 1.09 -20.95
N PRO A 59 -1.92 0.41 -22.09
CA PRO A 59 -2.87 0.85 -23.11
C PRO A 59 -4.32 0.67 -22.61
N ASN A 60 -5.25 1.47 -23.13
CA ASN A 60 -6.68 1.17 -23.09
C ASN A 60 -7.08 0.38 -24.36
N ARG A 61 -8.38 0.16 -24.55
CA ARG A 61 -8.93 -0.43 -25.79
C ARG A 61 -8.51 0.28 -27.09
N ASP A 62 -8.30 1.61 -27.03
CA ASP A 62 -7.87 2.42 -28.18
C ASP A 62 -6.34 2.46 -28.34
N GLY A 63 -5.58 1.66 -27.58
CA GLY A 63 -4.12 1.67 -27.59
C GLY A 63 -3.49 2.86 -26.85
N LYS A 64 -4.27 3.77 -26.26
CA LYS A 64 -3.77 4.94 -25.54
C LYS A 64 -3.12 4.53 -24.21
N LEU A 65 -1.81 4.72 -24.12
CA LEU A 65 -1.06 4.56 -22.87
C LEU A 65 -1.49 5.62 -21.86
N THR A 66 -1.81 5.20 -20.64
CA THR A 66 -2.09 6.11 -19.52
C THR A 66 -1.49 5.55 -18.25
N ASP A 67 -0.94 6.44 -17.43
CA ASP A 67 -0.42 6.05 -16.12
C ASP A 67 -1.58 5.74 -15.17
N VAL A 68 -1.65 4.50 -14.70
CA VAL A 68 -2.71 3.98 -13.84
C VAL A 68 -2.32 3.94 -12.36
N VAL A 69 -1.14 4.45 -11.99
CA VAL A 69 -0.65 4.45 -10.61
C VAL A 69 -0.62 5.86 -10.05
N LEU A 70 -1.13 6.07 -8.84
CA LEU A 70 -0.97 7.32 -8.09
C LEU A 70 0.46 7.40 -7.55
N GLY A 71 1.04 8.58 -7.55
CA GLY A 71 2.39 8.83 -7.04
C GLY A 71 2.80 10.29 -7.20
N PHE A 72 4.10 10.55 -7.19
CA PHE A 72 4.66 11.91 -7.27
C PHE A 72 5.72 12.02 -8.37
N ASP A 73 5.95 13.23 -8.87
CA ASP A 73 6.96 13.52 -9.90
C ASP A 73 8.35 13.80 -9.30
N ASP A 74 8.42 14.07 -7.99
CA ASP A 74 9.63 14.46 -7.28
C ASP A 74 9.77 13.81 -5.89
N MET A 75 10.94 13.96 -5.27
CA MET A 75 11.22 13.45 -3.94
C MET A 75 10.43 14.16 -2.84
N ASP A 76 10.13 15.45 -2.98
CA ASP A 76 9.38 16.20 -1.97
C ASP A 76 7.97 15.61 -1.75
N GLY A 77 7.32 15.17 -2.82
CA GLY A 77 6.04 14.47 -2.78
C GLY A 77 6.15 13.17 -1.97
N TYR A 78 7.17 12.35 -2.23
CA TYR A 78 7.42 11.09 -1.50
C TYR A 78 7.85 11.30 -0.04
N LEU A 79 8.61 12.35 0.26
CA LEU A 79 9.04 12.66 1.63
C LEU A 79 7.88 13.18 2.49
N LYS A 80 6.94 13.94 1.90
CA LYS A 80 5.75 14.45 2.59
C LYS A 80 4.63 13.41 2.70
N ASN A 81 4.57 12.46 1.75
CA ASN A 81 3.48 11.48 1.65
C ASN A 81 4.05 10.06 1.56
N ARG A 82 4.00 9.35 2.69
CA ARG A 82 4.54 7.99 2.78
C ARG A 82 3.69 6.96 2.03
N TYR A 83 4.32 5.81 1.77
CA TYR A 83 3.77 4.55 1.29
C TYR A 83 3.40 4.42 -0.18
N MET A 84 2.97 5.49 -0.89
CA MET A 84 2.43 5.36 -2.24
C MET A 84 3.42 4.70 -3.22
N GLY A 85 3.11 3.49 -3.66
CA GLY A 85 3.94 2.68 -4.56
C GLY A 85 5.05 1.88 -3.86
N SER A 86 5.31 2.11 -2.58
CA SER A 86 6.46 1.58 -1.85
C SER A 86 6.29 0.13 -1.38
N ILE A 87 7.42 -0.52 -1.13
CA ILE A 87 7.48 -1.75 -0.34
C ILE A 87 7.30 -1.41 1.14
N ILE A 88 6.40 -2.12 1.80
CA ILE A 88 6.06 -1.96 3.21
C ILE A 88 6.63 -3.14 4.00
N GLY A 89 7.34 -2.85 5.09
CA GLY A 89 7.97 -3.84 5.97
C GLY A 89 8.70 -3.16 7.14
N ARG A 90 9.24 -3.90 8.12
CA ARG A 90 9.35 -5.37 8.18
C ARG A 90 8.02 -6.10 8.33
N VAL A 91 7.06 -5.51 9.04
CA VAL A 91 5.71 -6.05 9.24
C VAL A 91 4.69 -5.05 8.71
N ALA A 92 3.98 -5.43 7.65
CA ALA A 92 2.94 -4.62 7.04
C ALA A 92 1.66 -4.61 7.89
N ASN A 93 0.94 -3.49 7.81
CA ASN A 93 -0.25 -3.20 8.61
C ASN A 93 0.06 -3.08 10.11
N CYS A 94 -0.95 -3.25 10.98
CA CYS A 94 -0.89 -3.00 12.41
C CYS A 94 -0.25 -4.16 13.18
N VAL A 95 0.58 -3.83 14.17
CA VAL A 95 0.92 -4.65 15.34
C VAL A 95 0.32 -3.97 16.56
N SER A 96 -0.69 -4.62 17.15
CA SER A 96 -1.50 -4.06 18.23
C SER A 96 -0.69 -3.86 19.50
N GLY A 97 -0.89 -2.72 20.18
CA GLY A 97 -0.21 -2.41 21.43
C GLY A 97 1.28 -2.11 21.27
N GLY A 98 1.74 -1.90 20.02
CA GLY A 98 3.10 -1.45 19.72
C GLY A 98 4.17 -2.40 20.26
N SER A 99 3.84 -3.67 20.44
CA SER A 99 4.74 -4.66 21.03
C SER A 99 4.42 -6.05 20.50
N MET A 100 5.40 -6.94 20.61
CA MET A 100 5.27 -8.34 20.22
C MET A 100 5.95 -9.25 21.23
N HIS A 101 5.45 -10.47 21.33
CA HIS A 101 6.00 -11.51 22.18
C HIS A 101 6.74 -12.54 21.33
N LEU A 102 8.03 -12.73 21.59
CA LEU A 102 8.85 -13.74 20.93
C LEU A 102 9.71 -14.45 21.97
N ASP A 103 9.60 -15.77 22.05
CA ASP A 103 10.37 -16.62 22.99
C ASP A 103 10.32 -16.11 24.45
N ASN A 104 9.13 -15.70 24.91
CA ASN A 104 8.85 -15.08 26.22
C ASN A 104 9.51 -13.71 26.46
N VAL A 105 10.13 -13.11 25.45
CA VAL A 105 10.65 -11.74 25.49
C VAL A 105 9.64 -10.78 24.84
N ILE A 106 9.42 -9.64 25.51
CA ILE A 106 8.59 -8.55 24.99
C ILE A 106 9.49 -7.60 24.22
N TYR A 107 9.20 -7.41 22.93
CA TYR A 107 9.89 -6.44 22.08
C TYR A 107 8.98 -5.23 21.86
N PRO A 108 9.33 -4.04 22.43
CA PRO A 108 8.62 -2.81 22.12
C PRO A 108 8.97 -2.34 20.70
N LEU A 109 7.96 -1.97 19.93
CA LEU A 109 8.07 -1.46 18.58
C LEU A 109 7.85 0.06 18.55
N SER A 110 8.31 0.70 17.47
CA SER A 110 8.03 2.12 17.25
C SER A 110 6.54 2.37 17.02
N ILE A 111 5.90 3.03 17.98
CA ILE A 111 4.51 3.49 17.89
C ILE A 111 4.45 4.67 16.93
N ASN A 112 3.56 4.61 15.94
CA ASN A 112 3.44 5.62 14.88
C ASN A 112 2.00 5.83 14.41
N ASP A 113 1.02 5.32 15.16
CA ASP A 113 -0.39 5.63 14.93
C ASP A 113 -0.76 6.97 15.59
N GLY A 114 -1.86 7.56 15.11
CA GLY A 114 -2.36 8.83 15.65
C GLY A 114 -2.91 8.72 17.09
N ALA A 115 -3.17 7.52 17.59
CA ALA A 115 -3.65 7.28 18.96
C ALA A 115 -2.53 6.86 19.93
N ALA A 116 -1.28 6.82 19.46
CA ALA A 116 -0.08 6.50 20.23
C ALA A 116 -0.14 5.14 20.95
N LYS A 117 -0.67 4.11 20.29
CA LYS A 117 -0.81 2.75 20.82
C LYS A 117 -0.18 1.67 19.96
N ASP A 118 -0.13 1.87 18.65
CA ASP A 118 0.11 0.79 17.70
C ASP A 118 1.28 1.07 16.78
N CYS A 119 1.93 0.00 16.33
CA CYS A 119 2.96 0.07 15.29
C CYS A 119 2.31 -0.28 13.95
N PHE A 120 2.32 0.65 13.00
CA PHE A 120 1.84 0.45 11.63
C PHE A 120 2.99 0.41 10.64
N ASN A 121 2.90 -0.54 9.70
CA ASN A 121 3.73 -0.57 8.48
C ASN A 121 5.25 -0.55 8.78
N GLY A 122 5.66 -1.20 9.87
CA GLY A 122 7.06 -1.30 10.27
C GLY A 122 7.64 -0.09 11.01
N GLY A 123 6.86 0.97 11.24
CA GLY A 123 7.26 2.12 12.07
C GLY A 123 7.54 3.43 11.31
N THR A 124 8.31 4.32 11.93
CA THR A 124 8.61 5.68 11.46
C THR A 124 9.69 5.73 10.37
N VAL A 125 10.74 4.92 10.52
CA VAL A 125 11.83 4.77 9.54
C VAL A 125 11.84 3.30 9.09
N ALA A 126 10.89 3.00 8.22
CA ALA A 126 10.59 1.65 7.74
C ALA A 126 11.00 1.48 6.27
N PHE A 127 10.62 0.36 5.65
CA PHE A 127 11.09 -0.01 4.31
C PHE A 127 10.71 1.00 3.23
N ASP A 128 9.59 1.70 3.37
CA ASP A 128 9.11 2.73 2.45
C ASP A 128 9.88 4.05 2.55
N ASN A 129 10.53 4.30 3.69
CA ASN A 129 11.17 5.55 4.05
C ASN A 129 12.71 5.40 4.10
N ALA A 130 13.24 4.63 3.16
CA ALA A 130 14.66 4.36 3.03
C ALA A 130 15.06 4.33 1.55
N ASN A 131 16.29 4.75 1.25
CA ASN A 131 16.85 4.57 -0.09
C ASN A 131 17.47 3.16 -0.19
N TRP A 132 16.98 2.35 -1.12
CA TRP A 132 17.46 0.99 -1.31
C TRP A 132 18.68 0.97 -2.21
N GLN A 133 19.66 0.13 -1.90
CA GLN A 133 20.73 -0.16 -2.85
C GLN A 133 20.09 -0.83 -4.06
N SER A 134 20.39 -0.35 -5.26
CA SER A 134 19.70 -0.80 -6.47
C SER A 134 20.65 -0.95 -7.64
N GLN A 135 20.34 -1.91 -8.52
CA GLN A 135 21.14 -2.25 -9.69
C GLN A 135 20.30 -3.03 -10.72
N ILE A 136 20.74 -3.03 -11.97
CA ILE A 136 20.19 -3.87 -13.04
C ILE A 136 20.97 -5.19 -13.08
N VAL A 137 20.28 -6.32 -13.00
CA VAL A 137 20.87 -7.67 -13.08
C VAL A 137 20.03 -8.55 -13.98
N ASN A 138 20.64 -9.09 -15.04
CA ASN A 138 19.99 -10.00 -15.99
C ASN A 138 18.63 -9.48 -16.49
N ASN A 139 18.63 -8.22 -16.95
CA ASN A 139 17.46 -7.50 -17.42
C ASN A 139 16.31 -7.37 -16.40
N ARG A 140 16.66 -7.20 -15.12
CA ARG A 140 15.72 -7.02 -14.02
C ARG A 140 16.26 -5.97 -13.06
N VAL A 141 15.38 -5.24 -12.41
CA VAL A 141 15.79 -4.27 -11.38
C VAL A 141 15.79 -4.98 -10.03
N VAL A 142 16.95 -5.01 -9.38
CA VAL A 142 17.15 -5.61 -8.08
C VAL A 142 17.41 -4.50 -7.06
N MET A 143 16.66 -4.52 -5.96
CA MET A 143 16.80 -3.56 -4.88
C MET A 143 17.00 -4.29 -3.55
N SER A 144 17.99 -3.90 -2.77
CA SER A 144 18.35 -4.53 -1.49
C SER A 144 18.36 -3.51 -0.37
N HIS A 145 17.90 -3.93 0.81
CA HIS A 145 17.92 -3.13 2.03
C HIS A 145 18.23 -4.00 3.24
N LEU A 146 19.14 -3.51 4.08
CA LEU A 146 19.53 -4.13 5.32
C LEU A 146 18.89 -3.39 6.49
N SER A 147 17.92 -4.02 7.14
CA SER A 147 17.33 -3.50 8.36
C SER A 147 18.07 -4.08 9.56
N ARG A 148 18.77 -3.23 10.32
CA ARG A 148 19.63 -3.66 11.45
C ARG A 148 18.82 -4.13 12.66
N SER A 149 19.36 -5.03 13.46
CA SER A 149 18.77 -5.47 14.72
C SER A 149 18.38 -4.28 15.58
N HIS A 150 17.20 -4.38 16.21
CA HIS A 150 16.55 -3.35 17.02
C HIS A 150 16.09 -2.11 16.25
N SER A 151 16.29 -2.03 14.93
CA SER A 151 15.66 -0.99 14.12
C SER A 151 14.14 -1.09 14.21
N GLN A 152 13.50 0.01 14.62
CA GLN A 152 12.06 0.09 14.88
C GLN A 152 11.56 -0.92 15.95
N GLY A 153 12.47 -1.49 16.75
CA GLY A 153 12.17 -2.46 17.81
C GLY A 153 12.27 -3.94 17.40
N TYR A 154 12.49 -4.25 16.12
CA TYR A 154 12.52 -5.63 15.63
C TYR A 154 13.89 -6.30 15.87
N PRO A 155 13.95 -7.53 16.42
CA PRO A 155 15.20 -8.25 16.63
C PRO A 155 15.81 -8.72 15.32
N GLY A 156 17.12 -8.96 15.33
CA GLY A 156 17.87 -9.49 14.20
C GLY A 156 18.07 -8.50 13.06
N ASP A 157 19.24 -8.60 12.43
CA ASP A 157 19.46 -8.01 11.09
C ASP A 157 18.58 -8.77 10.08
N VAL A 158 17.89 -8.04 9.21
CA VAL A 158 17.10 -8.58 8.09
C VAL A 158 17.61 -8.00 6.78
N LEU A 159 18.21 -8.85 5.95
CA LEU A 159 18.57 -8.50 4.58
C LEU A 159 17.39 -8.84 3.66
N THR A 160 16.80 -7.81 3.06
CA THR A 160 15.68 -7.96 2.11
C THR A 160 16.15 -7.60 0.70
N GLN A 161 15.74 -8.41 -0.27
CA GLN A 161 15.98 -8.19 -1.69
C GLN A 161 14.66 -8.29 -2.45
N ILE A 162 14.39 -7.27 -3.28
CA ILE A 162 13.24 -7.17 -4.17
C ILE A 162 13.75 -7.25 -5.60
N LYS A 163 13.08 -8.06 -6.41
CA LYS A 163 13.41 -8.23 -7.81
C LYS A 163 12.18 -7.95 -8.64
N TYR A 164 12.26 -6.89 -9.44
CA TYR A 164 11.22 -6.46 -10.35
C TYR A 164 11.53 -6.97 -11.76
N THR A 165 10.54 -7.63 -12.37
CA THR A 165 10.60 -8.07 -13.77
C THR A 165 9.35 -7.57 -14.48
N TRP A 166 9.53 -6.78 -15.53
CA TRP A 166 8.46 -6.38 -16.44
C TRP A 166 8.51 -7.27 -17.67
N THR A 167 7.36 -7.80 -18.08
CA THR A 167 7.26 -8.75 -19.19
C THR A 167 6.50 -8.16 -20.37
N ASP A 168 6.61 -8.83 -21.52
CA ASP A 168 5.88 -8.45 -22.72
C ASP A 168 4.36 -8.64 -22.62
N ASP A 169 3.90 -9.59 -21.81
CA ASP A 169 2.47 -9.81 -21.55
C ASP A 169 1.91 -8.90 -20.44
N ASN A 170 2.55 -7.74 -20.25
CA ASN A 170 2.19 -6.72 -19.27
C ASN A 170 2.06 -7.25 -17.83
N GLN A 171 2.96 -8.15 -17.43
CA GLN A 171 3.05 -8.64 -16.06
C GLN A 171 4.24 -8.00 -15.34
N LEU A 172 3.96 -7.35 -14.22
CA LEU A 172 4.98 -6.90 -13.28
C LEU A 172 5.11 -7.95 -12.19
N HIS A 173 6.16 -8.75 -12.27
CA HIS A 173 6.54 -9.68 -11.22
C HIS A 173 7.38 -8.97 -10.16
N ILE A 174 7.02 -9.19 -8.89
CA ILE A 174 7.71 -8.67 -7.72
C ILE A 174 8.07 -9.87 -6.86
N ASN A 175 9.35 -10.26 -6.87
CA ASN A 175 9.87 -11.33 -6.02
C ASN A 175 10.59 -10.73 -4.82
N ILE A 176 10.08 -11.03 -3.63
CA ILE A 176 10.58 -10.54 -2.35
C ILE A 176 11.24 -11.70 -1.64
N ARG A 177 12.51 -11.53 -1.27
CA ARG A 177 13.28 -12.49 -0.50
C ARG A 177 13.88 -11.80 0.72
N ALA A 178 13.82 -12.45 1.87
CA ALA A 178 14.51 -11.95 3.06
C ALA A 178 15.15 -13.08 3.87
N THR A 179 16.25 -12.75 4.53
CA THR A 179 16.95 -13.64 5.48
C THR A 179 17.22 -12.87 6.76
N SER A 180 17.34 -13.57 7.89
CA SER A 180 17.63 -12.94 9.17
C SER A 180 18.72 -13.65 9.96
N THR A 181 19.39 -12.88 10.81
CA THR A 181 20.39 -13.34 11.79
C THR A 181 19.76 -13.82 13.11
N SER A 182 18.50 -13.48 13.36
CA SER A 182 17.75 -13.93 14.55
C SER A 182 16.29 -14.19 14.17
N SER A 183 15.55 -14.91 15.03
CA SER A 183 14.10 -15.06 14.85
C SER A 183 13.43 -13.69 14.85
N THR A 184 12.65 -13.36 13.83
CA THR A 184 11.93 -12.07 13.73
C THR A 184 10.68 -12.21 12.88
N PRO A 185 9.61 -11.46 13.16
CA PRO A 185 8.46 -11.43 12.26
C PRO A 185 8.78 -10.67 10.97
N VAL A 186 8.24 -11.16 9.86
CA VAL A 186 8.33 -10.56 8.53
C VAL A 186 6.98 -10.72 7.82
N ASN A 187 6.44 -9.60 7.34
CA ASN A 187 5.25 -9.56 6.49
C ASN A 187 5.43 -8.39 5.52
N ILE A 188 5.96 -8.65 4.33
CA ILE A 188 6.35 -7.61 3.37
C ILE A 188 5.36 -7.59 2.22
N THR A 189 4.96 -6.40 1.75
CA THR A 189 4.03 -6.22 0.62
C THR A 189 4.40 -4.99 -0.19
N ASN A 190 3.86 -4.86 -1.40
CA ASN A 190 3.79 -3.59 -2.10
C ASN A 190 2.48 -2.84 -1.76
N TYR A 191 2.55 -1.51 -1.59
CA TYR A 191 1.39 -0.63 -1.42
C TYR A 191 1.25 0.32 -2.62
N CYS A 192 0.77 -0.18 -3.74
CA CYS A 192 0.48 0.64 -4.90
C CYS A 192 -0.99 1.08 -4.94
N LEU A 193 -1.22 2.38 -5.14
CA LEU A 193 -2.56 2.93 -5.38
C LEU A 193 -2.80 3.05 -6.88
N PHE A 194 -3.82 2.38 -7.37
CA PHE A 194 -4.20 2.31 -8.77
C PHE A 194 -5.49 3.07 -9.06
N ASN A 195 -5.62 3.53 -10.30
CA ASN A 195 -6.88 3.89 -10.93
C ASN A 195 -6.76 3.56 -12.42
N LEU A 196 -7.47 2.53 -12.89
CA LEU A 196 -7.33 2.00 -14.25
C LEU A 196 -7.91 2.93 -15.33
N ALA A 197 -8.67 3.95 -14.94
CA ALA A 197 -9.04 5.05 -15.84
C ALA A 197 -7.89 6.04 -16.05
N GLY A 198 -6.89 6.02 -15.17
CA GLY A 198 -5.76 6.94 -15.11
C GLY A 198 -5.64 7.57 -13.73
N HIS A 199 -4.42 7.80 -13.24
CA HIS A 199 -4.16 8.24 -11.87
C HIS A 199 -4.85 9.56 -11.49
N GLY A 200 -5.11 10.42 -12.48
CA GLY A 200 -5.69 11.74 -12.28
C GLY A 200 -7.21 11.82 -12.44
N THR A 201 -7.88 10.70 -12.70
CA THR A 201 -9.33 10.71 -13.00
C THR A 201 -10.22 10.73 -11.76
N GLY A 202 -9.65 10.41 -10.59
CA GLY A 202 -10.28 10.61 -9.29
C GLY A 202 -11.49 9.72 -9.01
N SER A 203 -12.33 10.18 -8.08
CA SER A 203 -13.37 9.37 -7.45
C SER A 203 -14.53 8.97 -8.36
N LYS A 204 -14.83 9.80 -9.36
CA LYS A 204 -15.90 9.50 -10.33
C LYS A 204 -15.58 8.23 -11.12
N GLU A 205 -14.33 8.08 -11.57
CA GLU A 205 -13.91 6.91 -12.33
C GLU A 205 -13.60 5.71 -11.44
N LEU A 206 -13.06 5.92 -10.22
CA LEU A 206 -12.87 4.82 -9.26
C LEU A 206 -14.18 4.05 -9.04
N LYS A 207 -15.29 4.76 -8.86
CA LYS A 207 -16.60 4.16 -8.57
C LYS A 207 -17.16 3.29 -9.70
N LYS A 208 -16.60 3.41 -10.91
CA LYS A 208 -16.97 2.58 -12.05
C LYS A 208 -16.24 1.24 -12.08
N HIS A 209 -15.19 1.08 -11.27
CA HIS A 209 -14.41 -0.15 -11.26
C HIS A 209 -15.24 -1.32 -10.72
N VAL A 210 -15.02 -2.50 -11.30
CA VAL A 210 -15.66 -3.75 -10.93
C VAL A 210 -14.60 -4.67 -10.35
N LEU A 211 -14.73 -5.02 -9.08
CA LEU A 211 -13.78 -5.83 -8.31
C LEU A 211 -14.33 -7.24 -8.10
N THR A 212 -13.44 -8.22 -8.22
CA THR A 212 -13.64 -9.62 -7.83
C THR A 212 -12.44 -10.06 -6.99
N VAL A 213 -12.68 -10.75 -5.88
CA VAL A 213 -11.66 -11.25 -4.95
C VAL A 213 -11.92 -12.72 -4.64
N ASN A 214 -10.90 -13.55 -4.76
CA ASN A 214 -10.92 -14.97 -4.43
C ASN A 214 -10.76 -15.17 -2.91
N ALA A 215 -11.81 -14.86 -2.14
CA ALA A 215 -11.78 -14.94 -0.68
C ALA A 215 -13.15 -15.37 -0.12
N ASP A 216 -13.14 -16.33 0.82
CA ASP A 216 -14.34 -16.83 1.49
C ASP A 216 -14.53 -16.25 2.90
N SER A 217 -13.51 -15.57 3.43
CA SER A 217 -13.57 -14.91 4.72
C SER A 217 -12.77 -13.61 4.74
N TRP A 218 -13.00 -12.79 5.76
CA TRP A 218 -12.31 -11.53 5.97
C TRP A 218 -12.00 -11.34 7.45
N ILE A 219 -10.92 -10.61 7.75
CA ILE A 219 -10.54 -10.32 9.14
C ILE A 219 -11.38 -9.15 9.63
N PHE A 220 -12.19 -9.40 10.66
CA PHE A 220 -13.02 -8.37 11.28
C PHE A 220 -12.13 -7.27 11.88
N MET A 221 -12.48 -6.02 11.60
CA MET A 221 -11.74 -4.85 12.06
C MET A 221 -12.70 -3.92 12.81
N ASP A 222 -12.31 -3.51 14.02
CA ASP A 222 -13.05 -2.45 14.71
C ASP A 222 -12.72 -1.11 14.06
N VAL A 223 -13.69 -0.57 13.33
CA VAL A 223 -13.55 0.68 12.56
C VAL A 223 -13.32 1.91 13.44
N LYS A 224 -13.70 1.86 14.73
CA LYS A 224 -13.41 2.98 15.65
C LYS A 224 -11.91 3.14 15.90
N ASN A 225 -11.21 2.01 15.96
CA ASN A 225 -9.79 1.96 16.30
C ASN A 225 -8.90 1.59 15.10
N ASN A 226 -9.48 1.23 13.94
CA ASN A 226 -8.79 0.62 12.80
C ASN A 226 -7.91 -0.58 13.20
N LEU A 227 -8.32 -1.31 14.24
CA LEU A 227 -7.58 -2.43 14.77
C LEU A 227 -8.14 -3.74 14.22
N PRO A 228 -7.31 -4.57 13.57
CA PRO A 228 -7.70 -5.91 13.18
C PRO A 228 -7.96 -6.73 14.45
N THR A 229 -9.10 -7.39 14.51
CA THR A 229 -9.34 -8.43 15.50
C THR A 229 -8.69 -9.73 15.03
N SER A 230 -8.69 -10.74 15.90
CA SER A 230 -8.23 -12.09 15.57
C SER A 230 -9.33 -12.95 14.91
N ILE A 231 -10.48 -12.35 14.55
CA ILE A 231 -11.67 -13.07 14.09
C ILE A 231 -11.75 -13.05 12.57
N ALA A 232 -11.79 -14.24 11.96
CA ALA A 232 -12.14 -14.42 10.55
C ALA A 232 -13.65 -14.63 10.42
N CYS A 233 -14.31 -13.79 9.64
CA CYS A 233 -15.75 -13.86 9.38
C CYS A 233 -16.01 -14.34 7.95
N PRO A 234 -17.02 -15.19 7.69
CA PRO A 234 -17.41 -15.55 6.33
C PRO A 234 -17.85 -14.32 5.54
N VAL A 235 -17.67 -14.35 4.22
CA VAL A 235 -18.11 -13.27 3.33
C VAL A 235 -19.58 -13.39 2.94
N ASP A 236 -20.18 -14.59 3.02
CA ASP A 236 -21.52 -14.91 2.55
C ASP A 236 -22.59 -13.94 3.12
N GLY A 237 -23.38 -13.33 2.24
CA GLY A 237 -24.44 -12.39 2.62
C GLY A 237 -23.96 -11.06 3.21
N THR A 238 -22.64 -10.78 3.17
CA THR A 238 -22.07 -9.52 3.70
C THR A 238 -21.63 -8.56 2.58
N LEU A 239 -21.32 -7.31 2.95
CA LEU A 239 -20.72 -6.33 2.03
C LEU A 239 -19.31 -6.74 1.54
N TYR A 240 -18.71 -7.74 2.18
CA TYR A 240 -17.40 -8.30 1.85
C TYR A 240 -17.50 -9.49 0.88
N GLU A 241 -18.72 -9.89 0.48
CA GLU A 241 -18.94 -10.80 -0.64
C GLU A 241 -18.46 -10.13 -1.94
N LEU A 242 -17.26 -10.53 -2.35
CA LEU A 242 -16.55 -10.04 -3.53
C LEU A 242 -16.14 -11.18 -4.47
N ARG A 243 -16.59 -12.42 -4.24
CA ARG A 243 -16.28 -13.56 -5.14
C ARG A 243 -16.97 -13.41 -6.49
N LEU A 244 -18.09 -12.69 -6.50
CA LEU A 244 -18.77 -12.24 -7.71
C LEU A 244 -18.31 -10.82 -8.11
N PRO A 245 -18.28 -10.48 -9.40
CA PRO A 245 -17.94 -9.13 -9.87
C PRO A 245 -18.86 -8.07 -9.27
N VAL A 246 -18.25 -7.09 -8.61
CA VAL A 246 -18.94 -6.05 -7.85
C VAL A 246 -18.45 -4.67 -8.25
N GLN A 247 -19.37 -3.78 -8.59
CA GLN A 247 -19.02 -2.38 -8.83
C GLN A 247 -18.78 -1.63 -7.51
N LEU A 248 -17.68 -0.85 -7.45
CA LEU A 248 -17.32 0.01 -6.32
C LEU A 248 -18.11 1.33 -6.28
N ASN A 249 -19.42 1.26 -6.54
CA ASN A 249 -20.27 2.44 -6.67
C ASN A 249 -20.39 3.23 -5.34
N GLN A 250 -20.94 4.45 -5.43
CA GLN A 250 -21.05 5.37 -4.28
C GLN A 250 -21.76 4.72 -3.09
N ARG A 251 -22.89 4.05 -3.33
CA ARG A 251 -23.70 3.43 -2.28
C ARG A 251 -22.91 2.34 -1.57
N ARG A 252 -22.28 1.44 -2.34
CA ARG A 252 -21.50 0.34 -1.78
C ARG A 252 -20.34 0.83 -0.93
N LEU A 253 -19.56 1.82 -1.42
CA LEU A 253 -18.47 2.38 -0.62
C LEU A 253 -18.99 3.07 0.64
N PHE A 254 -20.14 3.75 0.57
CA PHE A 254 -20.76 4.38 1.73
C PHE A 254 -21.21 3.35 2.79
N ASP A 255 -21.81 2.25 2.35
CA ASP A 255 -22.35 1.21 3.23
C ASP A 255 -21.24 0.41 3.94
N VAL A 256 -20.03 0.32 3.37
CA VAL A 256 -18.89 -0.32 4.04
C VAL A 256 -18.46 0.52 5.24
N PRO A 257 -18.42 -0.05 6.46
CA PRO A 257 -17.94 0.63 7.65
C PRO A 257 -16.59 1.36 7.44
N GLY A 258 -16.53 2.65 7.78
CA GLY A 258 -15.39 3.52 7.47
C GLY A 258 -15.50 4.26 6.13
N GLY A 259 -16.61 4.02 5.40
CA GLY A 259 -16.96 4.63 4.12
C GLY A 259 -16.12 4.14 2.95
N GLY A 260 -15.70 2.87 2.97
CA GLY A 260 -14.99 2.21 1.88
C GLY A 260 -14.17 1.03 2.40
N TYR A 261 -13.67 0.20 1.50
CA TYR A 261 -12.87 -0.97 1.89
C TYR A 261 -11.53 -0.54 2.50
N ASN A 262 -11.18 -1.16 3.62
CA ASN A 262 -9.86 -1.15 4.25
C ASN A 262 -9.69 -2.47 5.01
N HIS A 263 -9.98 -3.59 4.36
CA HIS A 263 -10.10 -4.90 5.02
C HIS A 263 -9.11 -5.91 4.44
N ASN A 264 -8.65 -6.84 5.28
CA ASN A 264 -7.86 -7.98 4.86
C ASN A 264 -8.81 -9.13 4.55
N LEU A 265 -8.88 -9.54 3.29
CA LEU A 265 -9.65 -10.70 2.85
C LEU A 265 -8.74 -11.94 2.83
N CYS A 266 -9.24 -13.04 3.37
CA CYS A 266 -8.54 -14.31 3.47
C CYS A 266 -8.70 -15.07 2.15
N VAL A 267 -7.61 -15.17 1.40
CA VAL A 267 -7.63 -15.74 0.05
C VAL A 267 -7.83 -17.25 0.14
N ASN A 268 -8.84 -17.76 -0.58
CA ASN A 268 -9.13 -19.20 -0.59
C ASN A 268 -7.94 -19.96 -1.20
N SER A 269 -7.55 -21.05 -0.54
CA SER A 269 -6.50 -21.92 -1.02
C SER A 269 -6.46 -23.30 -0.38
N PRO A 270 -6.03 -24.32 -1.14
CA PRO A 270 -5.77 -25.64 -0.61
C PRO A 270 -4.59 -25.68 0.38
N SER A 271 -3.68 -24.69 0.36
CA SER A 271 -2.54 -24.61 1.28
C SER A 271 -2.11 -23.17 1.59
N CYS A 272 -1.37 -22.95 2.66
CA CYS A 272 -0.65 -21.69 2.85
C CYS A 272 0.49 -21.56 1.82
N TRP A 273 0.89 -20.32 1.49
CA TRP A 273 2.12 -20.02 0.73
C TRP A 273 2.23 -20.57 -0.71
N CYS A 274 1.10 -20.86 -1.36
CA CYS A 274 1.00 -21.35 -2.75
C CYS A 274 0.62 -20.22 -3.72
N TYR A 275 1.34 -20.06 -4.83
CA TYR A 275 1.09 -18.98 -5.79
C TYR A 275 -0.26 -19.16 -6.53
N ARG A 276 -1.17 -18.18 -6.43
CA ARG A 276 -2.55 -18.29 -6.93
C ARG A 276 -3.17 -16.94 -7.30
N PHE A 277 -4.36 -16.99 -7.89
CA PHE A 277 -5.19 -15.81 -8.16
C PHE A 277 -5.77 -15.21 -6.86
N HIS A 278 -5.59 -13.91 -6.66
CA HIS A 278 -6.13 -13.18 -5.50
C HIS A 278 -7.33 -12.33 -5.88
N ALA A 279 -7.22 -11.54 -6.95
CA ALA A 279 -8.27 -10.60 -7.34
C ALA A 279 -8.14 -10.19 -8.81
N ARG A 280 -9.26 -9.76 -9.38
CA ARG A 280 -9.34 -9.05 -10.65
C ARG A 280 -10.13 -7.76 -10.43
N ILE A 281 -9.66 -6.66 -11.01
CA ILE A 281 -10.40 -5.42 -11.04
C ILE A 281 -10.39 -4.85 -12.46
N LEU A 282 -11.58 -4.45 -12.93
CA LEU A 282 -11.84 -3.98 -14.28
C LEU A 282 -12.35 -2.54 -14.23
N HIS A 283 -11.90 -1.71 -15.17
CA HIS A 283 -12.55 -0.44 -15.46
C HIS A 283 -13.24 -0.48 -16.83
N PRO A 284 -14.58 -0.60 -16.88
CA PRO A 284 -15.31 -0.87 -18.13
C PRO A 284 -15.03 0.15 -19.24
N ALA A 285 -15.03 1.45 -18.91
CA ALA A 285 -14.89 2.51 -19.91
C ALA A 285 -13.51 2.53 -20.58
N SER A 286 -12.42 2.22 -19.86
CA SER A 286 -11.10 2.08 -20.50
C SER A 286 -10.86 0.69 -21.08
N GLY A 287 -11.65 -0.31 -20.68
CA GLY A 287 -11.42 -1.72 -20.99
C GLY A 287 -10.24 -2.34 -20.25
N ARG A 288 -9.48 -1.55 -19.45
CA ARG A 288 -8.33 -2.04 -18.71
C ARG A 288 -8.75 -2.90 -17.53
N PHE A 289 -8.04 -4.00 -17.33
CA PHE A 289 -8.13 -4.79 -16.11
C PHE A 289 -6.75 -4.99 -15.47
N LEU A 290 -6.77 -5.25 -14.17
CA LEU A 290 -5.64 -5.69 -13.37
C LEU A 290 -6.01 -7.01 -12.69
N GLU A 291 -5.18 -8.02 -12.88
CA GLU A 291 -5.20 -9.26 -12.09
C GLU A 291 -4.04 -9.25 -11.10
N VAL A 292 -4.30 -9.72 -9.90
CA VAL A 292 -3.32 -9.87 -8.83
C VAL A 292 -3.16 -11.34 -8.53
N TYR A 293 -1.92 -11.81 -8.58
CA TYR A 293 -1.53 -13.15 -8.16
C TYR A 293 -0.50 -13.05 -7.05
N SER A 294 -0.52 -13.96 -6.09
CA SER A 294 0.49 -14.03 -5.04
C SER A 294 0.49 -15.39 -4.36
N ASN A 295 1.54 -15.69 -3.61
CA ASN A 295 1.61 -16.82 -2.70
C ASN A 295 1.14 -16.49 -1.27
N HIS A 296 0.80 -15.24 -0.95
CA HIS A 296 0.38 -14.86 0.40
C HIS A 296 -1.05 -15.32 0.76
N PRO A 297 -1.37 -15.50 2.07
CA PRO A 297 -2.67 -16.01 2.50
C PRO A 297 -3.78 -14.94 2.51
N GLY A 298 -3.44 -13.65 2.41
CA GLY A 298 -4.41 -12.56 2.50
C GLY A 298 -4.21 -11.51 1.41
N LEU A 299 -5.27 -10.73 1.20
CA LEU A 299 -5.29 -9.56 0.33
C LEU A 299 -5.88 -8.38 1.08
N GLN A 300 -5.07 -7.34 1.30
CA GLN A 300 -5.61 -6.06 1.76
C GLN A 300 -6.27 -5.33 0.59
N VAL A 301 -7.57 -5.10 0.70
CA VAL A 301 -8.34 -4.26 -0.22
C VAL A 301 -8.55 -2.91 0.43
N TYR A 302 -8.09 -1.87 -0.27
CA TYR A 302 -8.20 -0.49 0.19
C TYR A 302 -8.71 0.43 -0.92
N THR A 303 -9.68 1.29 -0.64
CA THR A 303 -10.30 2.18 -1.64
C THR A 303 -9.98 3.65 -1.44
N GLY A 304 -8.78 3.98 -0.95
CA GLY A 304 -8.33 5.39 -0.90
C GLY A 304 -9.07 6.23 0.14
N ASN A 305 -9.58 5.61 1.21
CA ASN A 305 -10.49 6.26 2.18
C ASN A 305 -9.81 7.42 2.94
N MET A 306 -8.50 7.35 3.12
CA MET A 306 -7.74 8.31 3.93
C MET A 306 -7.15 9.46 3.13
N LEU A 307 -7.22 9.41 1.79
CA LEU A 307 -6.89 10.54 0.94
C LEU A 307 -7.79 11.75 1.30
N PRO A 308 -7.29 12.99 1.11
CA PRO A 308 -8.02 14.20 1.50
C PRO A 308 -9.45 14.24 0.96
N HIS A 309 -10.37 14.71 1.78
CA HIS A 309 -11.76 14.96 1.38
C HIS A 309 -11.96 16.46 1.20
N GLN A 310 -12.53 16.90 0.08
CA GLN A 310 -12.99 18.28 -0.03
C GLN A 310 -14.33 18.38 0.71
N ARG A 311 -14.39 19.16 1.79
CA ARG A 311 -15.67 19.74 2.20
C ARG A 311 -16.00 20.80 1.16
N VAL A 312 -16.95 20.52 0.29
CA VAL A 312 -17.57 21.57 -0.51
C VAL A 312 -18.46 22.33 0.46
N TYR A 313 -18.00 23.47 0.95
CA TYR A 313 -18.93 24.46 1.48
C TYR A 313 -19.71 24.98 0.27
N LEU A 314 -21.02 24.74 0.25
CA LEU A 314 -21.91 25.58 -0.57
C LEU A 314 -21.73 27.02 -0.05
N PRO A 315 -21.66 28.04 -0.91
CA PRO A 315 -21.43 29.43 -0.49
C PRO A 315 -22.50 30.01 0.46
N ASP A 316 -23.56 29.26 0.77
CA ASP A 316 -24.79 29.79 1.36
C ASP A 316 -25.13 29.18 2.74
N LEU A 317 -24.19 28.48 3.37
CA LEU A 317 -24.31 28.04 4.76
C LEU A 317 -23.32 28.84 5.61
N GLU A 318 -23.62 30.13 5.79
CA GLU A 318 -23.18 30.84 6.98
C GLU A 318 -23.74 30.09 8.20
N ASP A 319 -22.91 29.94 9.23
CA ASP A 319 -23.27 29.30 10.49
C ASP A 319 -24.48 30.04 11.08
N HIS A 320 -25.69 29.54 10.82
CA HIS A 320 -26.85 29.90 11.62
C HIS A 320 -26.62 29.34 13.03
N GLU A 321 -26.04 30.18 13.87
CA GLU A 321 -26.08 30.03 15.32
C GLU A 321 -27.55 29.81 15.71
N TRP A 322 -27.84 28.59 16.16
CA TRP A 322 -29.14 28.27 16.71
C TRP A 322 -29.26 28.99 18.05
N GLY A 323 -29.85 30.19 18.00
CA GLY A 323 -30.15 31.00 19.17
C GLY A 323 -31.16 30.30 20.07
N GLY A 324 -30.75 30.13 21.34
CA GLY A 324 -31.61 30.31 22.51
C GLY A 324 -32.58 29.19 22.89
N CYS A 325 -32.16 28.35 23.84
CA CYS A 325 -32.90 28.23 25.10
C CYS A 325 -31.90 28.36 26.25
N GLU A 326 -32.22 29.28 27.15
CA GLU A 326 -31.34 29.88 28.16
C GLU A 326 -31.04 28.99 29.38
N ASN A 327 -29.97 29.40 30.08
CA ASN A 327 -29.69 29.28 31.51
C ASN A 327 -28.97 28.01 32.01
N VAL A 328 -27.63 28.07 32.08
CA VAL A 328 -26.87 28.08 33.36
C VAL A 328 -25.56 28.86 33.17
N HIS A 329 -25.34 29.86 34.02
CA HIS A 329 -24.09 30.62 34.18
C HIS A 329 -22.92 29.74 34.65
N ILE A 330 -21.80 29.73 33.93
CA ILE A 330 -20.45 29.79 34.50
C ILE A 330 -19.57 30.70 33.63
N ASN A 331 -19.06 31.78 34.24
CA ASN A 331 -18.10 32.70 33.64
C ASN A 331 -16.71 32.07 33.52
N SER A 332 -16.08 32.35 32.37
CA SER A 332 -14.63 32.51 32.17
C SER A 332 -13.71 31.32 32.50
N LEU A 333 -13.19 30.66 31.47
CA LEU A 333 -11.81 30.92 31.02
C LEU A 333 -11.60 30.37 29.60
N LYS A 334 -11.34 31.29 28.68
CA LYS A 334 -10.86 31.03 27.32
C LYS A 334 -9.47 30.37 27.41
N SER A 335 -9.37 29.07 27.15
CA SER A 335 -8.11 28.38 26.82
C SER A 335 -8.38 26.88 26.62
N SER A 336 -9.00 26.46 25.51
CA SER A 336 -9.07 25.02 25.11
C SER A 336 -9.90 24.76 23.83
N LYS A 337 -9.77 25.59 22.79
CA LYS A 337 -10.42 25.32 21.48
C LYS A 337 -9.51 25.40 20.25
N GLU A 338 -8.19 25.31 20.43
CA GLU A 338 -7.24 25.24 19.29
C GLU A 338 -6.50 23.90 19.15
N ILE A 339 -6.87 22.88 19.92
CA ILE A 339 -6.25 21.55 19.79
C ILE A 339 -7.35 20.55 19.48
N ALA A 340 -7.17 19.80 18.39
CA ALA A 340 -8.05 18.74 17.85
C ALA A 340 -9.11 19.14 16.79
N LYS A 341 -8.66 19.67 15.64
CA LYS A 341 -9.27 19.40 14.32
C LYS A 341 -8.19 19.52 13.25
N GLY A 342 -7.37 18.48 13.11
CA GLY A 342 -6.30 18.40 12.13
C GLY A 342 -6.82 18.59 10.70
N LYS A 343 -6.52 19.74 10.11
CA LYS A 343 -6.68 20.10 8.70
C LYS A 343 -5.92 19.06 7.88
N LYS A 344 -6.60 18.06 7.27
CA LYS A 344 -5.92 17.13 6.35
C LYS A 344 -5.48 17.93 5.12
N THR A 345 -4.17 18.14 5.03
CA THR A 345 -3.46 18.81 3.94
C THR A 345 -3.80 18.15 2.60
N GLU A 346 -4.02 18.98 1.58
CA GLU A 346 -4.22 18.52 0.21
C GLU A 346 -3.00 17.71 -0.27
N VAL A 347 -3.25 16.67 -1.05
CA VAL A 347 -2.20 15.82 -1.63
C VAL A 347 -2.19 16.06 -3.13
N TYR A 348 -1.12 16.66 -3.62
CA TYR A 348 -0.87 16.87 -5.05
C TYR A 348 0.08 15.79 -5.55
N GLY A 349 -0.41 14.98 -6.47
CA GLY A 349 0.37 13.94 -7.14
C GLY A 349 0.98 14.40 -8.46
N LYS A 350 1.34 13.41 -9.28
CA LYS A 350 1.89 13.63 -10.62
C LYS A 350 1.06 14.61 -11.45
N GLY A 351 1.73 15.50 -12.18
CA GLY A 351 1.12 16.53 -13.00
C GLY A 351 0.29 17.55 -12.21
N GLY A 352 0.56 17.71 -10.90
CA GLY A 352 -0.21 18.60 -10.02
C GLY A 352 -1.63 18.13 -9.72
N VAL A 353 -1.96 16.87 -9.98
CA VAL A 353 -3.33 16.37 -9.77
C VAL A 353 -3.63 16.21 -8.29
N SER A 354 -4.73 16.81 -7.83
CA SER A 354 -5.24 16.63 -6.46
C SER A 354 -5.76 15.19 -6.27
N TYR A 355 -5.05 14.39 -5.47
CA TYR A 355 -5.52 13.07 -5.05
C TYR A 355 -6.47 13.20 -3.87
N ARG A 356 -7.67 12.64 -4.03
CA ARG A 356 -8.79 12.81 -3.11
C ARG A 356 -9.33 11.47 -2.65
N ARG A 357 -10.16 11.49 -1.60
CA ARG A 357 -10.87 10.31 -1.10
C ARG A 357 -11.48 9.53 -2.27
N HIS A 358 -11.21 8.22 -2.30
CA HIS A 358 -11.61 7.34 -3.39
C HIS A 358 -11.01 7.68 -4.75
N GLY A 359 -9.84 8.33 -4.81
CA GLY A 359 -9.13 8.62 -6.06
C GLY A 359 -8.35 7.43 -6.64
N GLY A 360 -8.03 6.44 -5.80
CA GLY A 360 -7.38 5.19 -6.18
C GLY A 360 -7.71 4.05 -5.22
N PHE A 361 -7.34 2.83 -5.59
CA PHE A 361 -7.48 1.61 -4.81
C PHE A 361 -6.13 0.89 -4.65
N ALA A 362 -5.92 0.13 -3.59
CA ALA A 362 -4.78 -0.78 -3.45
C ALA A 362 -5.25 -2.22 -3.26
N LEU A 363 -4.54 -3.14 -3.93
CA LEU A 363 -4.67 -4.58 -3.78
C LEU A 363 -3.29 -5.12 -3.39
N SER A 364 -3.11 -5.37 -2.09
CA SER A 364 -1.80 -5.67 -1.52
C SER A 364 -1.80 -7.05 -0.87
N PRO A 365 -1.29 -8.09 -1.58
CA PRO A 365 -1.10 -9.41 -1.00
C PRO A 365 -0.19 -9.36 0.23
N ARG A 366 -0.66 -9.87 1.37
CA ARG A 366 0.03 -9.79 2.66
C ARG A 366 -0.43 -10.93 3.56
N ASN A 367 0.32 -11.23 4.61
CA ASN A 367 -0.24 -12.00 5.72
C ASN A 367 -1.26 -11.14 6.51
N TYR A 368 -2.05 -11.78 7.37
CA TYR A 368 -3.07 -11.11 8.17
C TYR A 368 -2.47 -10.07 9.10
N SER A 369 -3.21 -8.99 9.31
CA SER A 369 -2.77 -7.91 10.18
C SER A 369 -2.68 -8.42 11.62
N ASN A 370 -1.73 -7.90 12.39
CA ASN A 370 -1.46 -8.32 13.77
C ASN A 370 -1.10 -9.81 13.96
N THR A 371 -0.76 -10.54 12.89
CA THR A 371 -0.46 -11.98 12.95
C THR A 371 0.66 -12.38 13.91
N VAL A 372 1.56 -11.46 14.28
CA VAL A 372 2.61 -11.72 15.27
C VAL A 372 2.04 -11.97 16.68
N ASN A 373 0.87 -11.40 16.98
CA ASN A 373 0.19 -11.52 18.27
C ASN A 373 -1.04 -12.44 18.23
N VAL A 374 -1.29 -13.13 17.10
CA VAL A 374 -2.47 -13.99 16.90
C VAL A 374 -2.02 -15.40 16.50
N GLY A 375 -2.03 -16.31 17.48
CA GLY A 375 -1.41 -17.64 17.33
C GLY A 375 -2.05 -18.57 16.30
N HIS A 376 -3.34 -18.41 15.98
CA HIS A 376 -4.03 -19.23 14.97
C HIS A 376 -3.94 -18.69 13.54
N PHE A 377 -3.34 -17.51 13.34
CA PHE A 377 -3.07 -16.98 12.00
C PHE A 377 -1.82 -17.66 11.40
N PRO A 378 -1.66 -17.64 10.05
CA PRO A 378 -0.45 -18.15 9.42
C PRO A 378 0.79 -17.47 10.00
N SER A 379 1.80 -18.24 10.41
CA SER A 379 3.00 -17.68 11.03
C SER A 379 3.69 -16.63 10.13
N CYS A 380 4.10 -15.51 10.72
CA CYS A 380 4.96 -14.52 10.07
C CYS A 380 6.44 -14.63 10.50
N MET A 381 6.81 -15.67 11.24
CA MET A 381 8.16 -15.77 11.79
C MET A 381 9.18 -16.20 10.73
N LEU A 382 10.26 -15.43 10.60
CA LEU A 382 11.45 -15.78 9.84
C LEU A 382 12.54 -16.23 10.83
N TYR A 383 12.98 -17.47 10.67
CA TYR A 383 14.04 -18.08 11.49
C TYR A 383 15.39 -18.00 10.76
N PRO A 384 16.53 -17.93 11.49
CA PRO A 384 17.86 -18.03 10.91
C PRO A 384 18.02 -19.28 10.03
N GLY A 385 18.70 -19.12 8.89
CA GLY A 385 18.88 -20.20 7.91
C GLY A 385 17.65 -20.49 7.04
N LYS A 386 16.50 -19.85 7.28
CA LYS A 386 15.33 -19.89 6.40
C LYS A 386 15.29 -18.65 5.50
N ILE A 387 14.56 -18.78 4.39
CA ILE A 387 14.35 -17.69 3.43
C ILE A 387 12.87 -17.35 3.43
N TYR A 388 12.54 -16.11 3.72
CA TYR A 388 11.20 -15.57 3.47
C TYR A 388 10.98 -15.44 1.96
N MET A 389 9.85 -15.92 1.47
CA MET A 389 9.51 -15.92 0.05
C MET A 389 8.11 -15.36 -0.17
N HIS A 390 8.04 -14.17 -0.78
CA HIS A 390 6.78 -13.61 -1.26
C HIS A 390 6.91 -13.29 -2.74
N ASP A 391 6.11 -13.98 -3.54
CA ASP A 391 6.00 -13.77 -4.97
C ASP A 391 4.63 -13.18 -5.25
N MET A 392 4.61 -12.04 -5.93
CA MET A 392 3.37 -11.39 -6.37
C MET A 392 3.51 -10.85 -7.79
N THR A 393 2.38 -10.80 -8.49
CA THR A 393 2.31 -10.34 -9.87
C THR A 393 1.12 -9.41 -10.05
N TYR A 394 1.39 -8.26 -10.68
CA TYR A 394 0.37 -7.39 -11.24
C TYR A 394 0.31 -7.61 -12.75
N LYS A 395 -0.74 -8.27 -13.23
CA LYS A 395 -0.95 -8.56 -14.64
C LYS A 395 -2.00 -7.60 -15.20
N PHE A 396 -1.61 -6.80 -16.18
CA PHE A 396 -2.51 -5.87 -16.84
C PHE A 396 -2.98 -6.43 -18.17
N GLY A 397 -4.21 -6.10 -18.52
CA GLY A 397 -4.72 -6.39 -19.85
C GLY A 397 -5.86 -5.46 -20.23
N VAL A 398 -6.38 -5.70 -21.42
CA VAL A 398 -7.51 -4.98 -21.99
C VAL A 398 -8.53 -6.03 -22.41
N LEU A 399 -9.80 -5.82 -22.10
CA LEU A 399 -10.87 -6.68 -22.62
C LEU A 399 -10.89 -6.58 -24.15
N SER A 400 -10.82 -7.72 -24.84
CA SER A 400 -11.19 -7.78 -26.26
C SER A 400 -12.70 -7.59 -26.40
N GLU A 401 -13.16 -7.13 -27.56
CA GLU A 401 -14.58 -6.91 -27.85
C GLU A 401 -15.33 -8.20 -28.24
N ASP A 402 -14.82 -9.38 -27.84
CA ASP A 402 -15.39 -10.68 -28.24
C ASP A 402 -16.61 -11.08 -27.40
#